data_AF-A0A367M5Z1-F1
#
_entry.id   AF-A0A367M5Z1-F1
#
_cell.length_a   1.000
_cell.length_b   1.000
_cell.length_c   1.000
_cell.angle_alpha   90.00
_cell.angle_beta   90.00
_cell.angle_gamma   90.00
#
_symmetry.space_group_name_H-M   'P 1'
#
loop_
_entity.id
_entity.type
_entity.pdbx_description
1 polymer ?
#
loop_
_entity_poly.entity_id
_entity_poly.type
_entity_poly.pdbx_seq_one_letter_code
_entity_poly.pdbx_strand_id
1 'polypeptide(L)'
;LRLLRLASQAGCRQLAVAPCCYNRIPGPFYQPLSQAAGRSLLALSLDDLRLPLSETVTASQRVRRQRDQSMARRLGFDLLQRELRGIDQYLSVPSLPVAWLERPYADYCRELAALKGLPEPAARDWQALEAAGWKRLAMVRNLELVRALFRRPLELWLLLDRCLYLVEQGYSVRLGEFCPTSLSPRNLLILAERS
;
A
#
# COMPACT_ATOMS: atom_id res chain seq x y z
N LEU A 1 -2.48 -16.79 2.54
CA LEU A 1 -3.39 -17.54 3.44
C LEU A 1 -3.55 -19.00 3.03
N ARG A 2 -3.82 -19.29 1.75
CA ARG A 2 -3.93 -20.65 1.21
C ARG A 2 -2.75 -21.58 1.53
N LEU A 3 -1.51 -21.08 1.45
CA LEU A 3 -0.30 -21.86 1.76
C LEU A 3 -0.35 -22.47 3.17
N LEU A 4 -0.70 -21.69 4.20
CA LEU A 4 -0.74 -22.19 5.57
C LEU A 4 -1.80 -23.28 5.73
N ARG A 5 -3.00 -23.07 5.16
CA ARG A 5 -4.07 -24.06 5.19
C ARG A 5 -3.67 -25.38 4.53
N LEU A 6 -3.12 -25.30 3.31
CA LEU A 6 -2.68 -26.48 2.56
C LEU A 6 -1.54 -27.21 3.27
N ALA A 7 -0.55 -26.47 3.79
CA ALA A 7 0.58 -27.07 4.48
C ALA A 7 0.16 -27.80 5.76
N SER A 8 -0.72 -27.20 6.57
CA SER A 8 -1.25 -27.84 7.77
C SER A 8 -2.11 -29.07 7.45
N GLN A 9 -2.94 -28.99 6.41
CA GLN A 9 -3.77 -30.11 5.94
C GLN A 9 -2.94 -31.27 5.36
N ALA A 10 -1.88 -30.96 4.62
CA ALA A 10 -0.93 -31.94 4.11
C ALA A 10 -0.02 -32.52 5.21
N GLY A 11 -0.09 -31.97 6.42
CA GLY A 11 0.69 -32.40 7.56
C GLY A 11 2.17 -32.11 7.47
N CYS A 12 2.55 -30.99 6.84
CA CYS A 12 3.93 -30.53 6.80
C CYS A 12 4.50 -30.42 8.22
N ARG A 13 5.59 -31.13 8.53
CA ARG A 13 6.19 -31.13 9.87
C ARG A 13 6.79 -29.79 10.25
N GLN A 14 7.37 -29.08 9.30
CA GLN A 14 8.07 -27.81 9.55
C GLN A 14 7.68 -26.76 8.51
N LEU A 15 7.50 -25.53 8.97
CA LEU A 15 7.19 -24.37 8.14
C LEU A 15 8.04 -23.18 8.55
N ALA A 16 8.63 -22.51 7.57
CA ALA A 16 9.30 -21.22 7.71
C ALA A 16 8.67 -20.24 6.73
N VAL A 17 7.96 -19.22 7.24
CA VAL A 17 7.17 -18.31 6.41
C VAL A 17 7.47 -16.87 6.80
N ALA A 18 7.94 -16.08 5.82
CA ALA A 18 8.08 -14.62 5.92
C ALA A 18 7.02 -13.95 5.03
N PRO A 19 5.82 -13.62 5.57
CA PRO A 19 4.76 -13.02 4.78
C PRO A 19 5.14 -11.61 4.30
N CYS A 20 5.02 -11.38 2.99
CA CYS A 20 5.41 -10.09 2.40
C CYS A 20 4.28 -9.37 1.63
N CYS A 21 3.13 -10.01 1.42
CA CYS A 21 1.99 -9.48 0.65
C CYS A 21 0.66 -9.75 1.38
N TYR A 22 0.28 -8.86 2.29
CA TYR A 22 -0.96 -9.00 3.07
C TYR A 22 -2.23 -8.70 2.27
N ASN A 23 -2.13 -7.86 1.24
CA ASN A 23 -3.23 -7.42 0.40
C ASN A 23 -3.60 -8.40 -0.74
N ARG A 24 -2.91 -9.54 -0.87
CA ARG A 24 -3.24 -10.58 -1.86
C ARG A 24 -4.28 -11.55 -1.30
N ILE A 25 -5.50 -11.05 -1.15
CA ILE A 25 -6.66 -11.81 -0.68
C ILE A 25 -7.73 -11.89 -1.79
N PRO A 26 -8.59 -12.93 -1.79
CA PRO A 26 -9.58 -13.13 -2.85
C PRO A 26 -10.79 -12.19 -2.77
N GLY A 27 -11.05 -11.61 -1.60
CA GLY A 27 -12.21 -10.75 -1.36
C GLY A 27 -11.81 -9.34 -0.93
N PRO A 28 -12.81 -8.46 -0.73
CA PRO A 28 -12.58 -7.07 -0.32
C PRO A 28 -12.09 -6.91 1.12
N PHE A 29 -12.27 -7.95 1.96
CA PHE A 29 -11.90 -7.93 3.38
C PHE A 29 -11.03 -9.13 3.75
N TYR A 30 -10.10 -8.89 4.65
CA TYR A 30 -9.28 -9.92 5.28
C TYR A 30 -10.19 -10.97 5.94
N GLN A 31 -9.88 -12.24 5.69
CA GLN A 31 -10.54 -13.36 6.36
C GLN A 31 -9.57 -13.92 7.40
N PRO A 32 -9.87 -13.77 8.70
CA PRO A 32 -9.07 -14.34 9.77
C PRO A 32 -8.82 -15.83 9.59
N LEU A 33 -7.65 -16.30 10.02
CA LEU A 33 -7.32 -17.73 10.02
C LEU A 33 -7.63 -18.40 11.35
N SER A 34 -7.31 -17.74 12.45
CA SER A 34 -7.49 -18.23 13.81
C SER A 34 -8.88 -17.93 14.35
N GLN A 35 -9.32 -18.73 15.32
CA GLN A 35 -10.57 -18.47 16.03
C GLN A 35 -10.50 -17.15 16.81
N ALA A 36 -9.35 -16.85 17.41
CA ALA A 36 -9.14 -15.63 18.18
C ALA A 36 -9.30 -14.37 17.32
N ALA A 37 -8.67 -14.32 16.14
CA ALA A 37 -8.84 -13.20 15.22
C ALA A 37 -10.25 -13.16 14.62
N GLY A 38 -10.91 -14.31 14.43
CA GLY A 38 -12.31 -14.39 14.01
C GLY A 38 -13.30 -13.77 15.01
N ARG A 39 -12.93 -13.66 16.29
CA ARG A 39 -13.71 -12.97 17.34
C ARG A 39 -13.33 -11.49 17.50
N SER A 40 -12.31 -11.03 16.79
CA SER A 40 -11.89 -9.63 16.84
C SER A 40 -12.93 -8.74 16.16
N LEU A 41 -13.13 -7.54 16.72
CA LEU A 41 -13.92 -6.49 16.06
C LEU A 41 -13.18 -5.83 14.88
N LEU A 42 -11.89 -6.15 14.70
CA LEU A 42 -11.07 -5.53 13.66
C LEU A 42 -11.40 -6.12 12.28
N ALA A 43 -12.12 -5.36 11.47
CA ALA A 43 -12.39 -5.68 10.07
C ALA A 43 -11.42 -4.90 9.16
N LEU A 44 -10.56 -5.63 8.43
CA LEU A 44 -9.53 -5.03 7.58
C LEU A 44 -9.93 -5.13 6.11
N SER A 45 -10.05 -3.98 5.44
CA SER A 45 -10.26 -3.91 4.00
C SER A 45 -8.97 -4.19 3.22
N LEU A 46 -9.10 -4.40 1.90
CA LEU A 46 -7.96 -4.45 0.99
C LEU A 46 -7.03 -3.23 1.11
N ASP A 47 -7.58 -2.04 1.36
CA ASP A 47 -6.79 -0.82 1.48
C ASP A 47 -6.04 -0.73 2.80
N ASP A 48 -6.61 -1.24 3.90
CA ASP A 48 -5.92 -1.35 5.18
C ASP A 48 -4.73 -2.30 5.06
N LEU A 49 -4.88 -3.42 4.35
CA LEU A 49 -3.81 -4.40 4.12
C LEU A 49 -2.66 -3.88 3.25
N ARG A 50 -2.81 -2.73 2.58
CA ARG A 50 -1.71 -2.04 1.88
C ARG A 50 -0.82 -1.27 2.85
N LEU A 51 -1.31 -0.90 4.03
CA LEU A 51 -0.57 -0.05 4.96
C LEU A 51 0.77 -0.68 5.39
N PRO A 52 0.86 -1.96 5.80
CA PRO A 52 2.15 -2.61 6.11
C PRO A 52 3.11 -2.68 4.92
N LEU A 53 2.61 -2.51 3.70
CA LEU A 53 3.39 -2.58 2.46
C LEU A 53 3.89 -1.20 1.98
N SER A 54 3.45 -0.12 2.63
CA SER A 54 3.69 1.26 2.21
C SER A 54 5.08 1.79 2.56
N GLU A 55 5.87 1.04 3.33
CA GLU A 55 7.17 1.46 3.79
C GLU A 55 8.24 1.38 2.68
N THR A 56 8.99 2.47 2.51
CA THR A 56 9.95 2.63 1.41
C THR A 56 11.39 2.74 1.88
N VAL A 57 11.74 2.12 3.04
CA VAL A 57 13.09 2.22 3.64
C VAL A 57 14.20 1.85 2.64
N THR A 58 13.96 0.85 1.80
CA THR A 58 14.93 0.36 0.80
C THR A 58 14.97 1.16 -0.50
N ALA A 59 14.07 2.13 -0.69
CA ALA A 59 14.01 2.90 -1.94
C ALA A 59 15.15 3.93 -2.03
N SER A 60 15.87 3.92 -3.15
CA SER A 60 16.93 4.90 -3.43
C SER A 60 16.37 6.32 -3.52
N GLN A 61 17.24 7.33 -3.32
CA GLN A 61 16.84 8.73 -3.38
C GLN A 61 16.22 9.10 -4.74
N ARG A 62 16.76 8.54 -5.83
CA ARG A 62 16.22 8.72 -7.19
C ARG A 62 14.77 8.23 -7.28
N VAL A 63 14.50 7.01 -6.79
CA VAL A 63 13.15 6.43 -6.79
C VAL A 63 12.18 7.26 -5.96
N ARG A 64 12.63 7.77 -4.80
CA ARG A 64 11.82 8.64 -3.93
C ARG A 64 11.45 9.95 -4.63
N ARG A 65 12.42 10.65 -5.24
CA ARG A 65 12.18 11.89 -6.00
C ARG A 65 11.19 11.68 -7.14
N GLN A 66 11.38 10.62 -7.92
CA GLN A 66 10.51 10.28 -9.03
C GLN A 66 9.07 9.98 -8.56
N ARG A 67 8.92 9.23 -7.46
CA ARG A 67 7.62 8.97 -6.83
C ARG A 67 6.95 10.26 -6.40
N ASP A 68 7.68 11.14 -5.72
CA ASP A 68 7.14 12.39 -5.21
C ASP A 68 6.74 13.33 -6.35
N GLN A 69 7.55 13.44 -7.41
CA GLN A 69 7.18 14.19 -8.62
C GLN A 69 5.91 13.61 -9.28
N SER A 70 5.82 12.28 -9.41
CA SER A 70 4.63 11.64 -9.97
C SER A 70 3.38 11.91 -9.14
N MET A 71 3.49 11.83 -7.81
CA MET A 71 2.36 12.09 -6.91
C MET A 71 1.96 13.56 -6.90
N ALA A 72 2.91 14.49 -6.85
CA ALA A 72 2.64 15.93 -6.89
C ALA A 72 1.92 16.33 -8.17
N ARG A 73 2.39 15.84 -9.32
CA ARG A 73 1.75 16.11 -10.62
C ARG A 73 0.34 15.55 -10.71
N ARG A 74 0.11 14.33 -10.22
CA ARG A 74 -1.23 13.72 -10.13
C ARG A 74 -2.16 14.50 -9.20
N LEU A 75 -1.65 15.00 -8.08
CA LEU A 75 -2.43 15.80 -7.14
C LEU A 75 -2.78 17.19 -7.70
N GLY A 76 -1.87 17.82 -8.45
CA GLY A 76 -2.20 19.05 -9.18
C GLY A 76 -3.21 18.78 -10.31
N PHE A 77 -3.12 17.65 -11.01
CA PHE A 77 -4.14 17.25 -11.97
C PHE A 77 -5.49 16.93 -11.30
N ASP A 78 -5.51 16.38 -10.08
CA ASP A 78 -6.74 16.20 -9.30
C ASP A 78 -7.44 17.54 -9.00
N LEU A 79 -6.68 18.62 -8.78
CA LEU A 79 -7.26 19.95 -8.63
C LEU A 79 -7.89 20.44 -9.95
N LEU A 80 -7.14 20.30 -11.06
CA LEU A 80 -7.60 20.69 -12.39
C LEU A 80 -8.86 19.92 -12.82
N GLN A 81 -8.89 18.61 -12.67
CA GLN A 81 -10.02 17.80 -13.14
C GLN A 81 -11.31 18.11 -12.36
N ARG A 82 -11.22 18.45 -11.07
CA ARG A 82 -12.38 18.88 -10.27
C ARG A 82 -12.93 20.20 -10.78
N GLU A 83 -12.05 21.15 -11.09
CA GLU A 83 -12.41 22.44 -11.67
C GLU A 83 -13.09 22.26 -13.03
N LEU A 84 -12.48 21.51 -13.95
CA LEU A 84 -13.02 21.28 -15.30
C LEU A 84 -14.37 20.57 -15.31
N ARG A 85 -14.62 19.70 -14.32
CA ARG A 85 -15.87 18.95 -14.18
C ARG A 85 -16.91 19.65 -13.33
N GLY A 86 -16.52 20.66 -12.54
CA GLY A 86 -17.36 21.28 -11.51
C GLY A 86 -17.79 20.32 -10.39
N ILE A 87 -17.03 19.25 -10.13
CA ILE A 87 -17.40 18.21 -9.15
C ILE A 87 -16.20 17.88 -8.25
N ASP A 88 -16.42 17.90 -6.94
CA ASP A 88 -15.41 17.57 -5.92
C ASP A 88 -15.26 16.05 -5.71
N GLN A 89 -15.03 15.31 -6.79
CA GLN A 89 -14.84 13.85 -6.77
C GLN A 89 -13.52 13.45 -7.43
N TYR A 90 -12.82 12.51 -6.79
CA TYR A 90 -11.56 11.98 -7.32
C TYR A 90 -11.80 11.24 -8.65
N LEU A 91 -11.02 11.60 -9.66
CA LEU A 91 -10.98 10.88 -10.94
C LEU A 91 -9.73 10.00 -10.97
N SER A 92 -9.93 8.68 -11.03
CA SER A 92 -8.82 7.73 -11.10
C SER A 92 -7.99 7.93 -12.37
N VAL A 93 -6.67 8.10 -12.23
CA VAL A 93 -5.71 8.22 -13.34
C VAL A 93 -4.92 6.91 -13.45
N PRO A 94 -4.76 6.32 -14.66
CA PRO A 94 -4.03 5.07 -14.83
C PRO A 94 -2.56 5.20 -14.40
N SER A 95 -1.88 4.07 -14.31
CA SER A 95 -0.42 4.05 -14.16
C SER A 95 0.23 4.62 -15.41
N LEU A 96 0.86 5.79 -15.28
CA LEU A 96 1.57 6.46 -16.38
C LEU A 96 3.03 5.99 -16.45
N PRO A 97 3.59 5.81 -17.67
CA PRO A 97 5.01 5.59 -17.85
C PRO A 97 5.85 6.73 -17.26
N VAL A 98 7.05 6.39 -16.77
CA VAL A 98 7.99 7.36 -16.16
C VAL A 98 8.29 8.54 -17.07
N ALA A 99 8.38 8.30 -18.39
CA ALA A 99 8.66 9.33 -19.38
C ALA A 99 7.64 10.50 -19.37
N TRP A 100 6.45 10.31 -18.83
CA TRP A 100 5.48 11.41 -18.64
C TRP A 100 5.97 12.47 -17.64
N LEU A 101 6.89 12.12 -16.74
CA LEU A 101 7.45 13.06 -15.78
C LEU A 101 8.42 14.06 -16.43
N GLU A 102 8.98 13.71 -17.58
CA GLU A 102 9.89 14.59 -18.34
C GLU A 102 9.13 15.63 -19.18
N ARG A 103 7.81 15.48 -19.33
CA ARG A 103 6.99 16.44 -20.09
C ARG A 103 6.84 17.76 -19.32
N PRO A 104 6.72 18.90 -20.02
CA PRO A 104 6.23 20.12 -19.41
C PRO A 104 4.89 19.87 -18.70
N TYR A 105 4.68 20.49 -17.53
CA TYR A 105 3.51 20.18 -16.70
C TYR A 105 2.18 20.51 -17.39
N ALA A 106 2.16 21.56 -18.22
CA ALA A 106 1.01 21.91 -19.04
C ALA A 106 0.61 20.77 -19.98
N ASP A 107 1.58 20.20 -20.71
CA ASP A 107 1.34 19.11 -21.66
C ASP A 107 0.91 17.84 -20.95
N TYR A 108 1.55 17.53 -19.80
CA TYR A 108 1.12 16.46 -18.91
C TYR A 108 -0.38 16.58 -18.53
N CYS A 109 -0.84 17.78 -18.16
CA CYS A 109 -2.22 18.03 -17.79
C CYS A 109 -3.19 17.93 -18.96
N ARG A 110 -2.85 18.50 -20.13
CA ARG A 110 -3.68 18.45 -21.34
C ARG A 110 -3.84 17.03 -21.85
N GLU A 111 -2.75 16.28 -21.94
CA GLU A 111 -2.78 14.89 -22.37
C GLU A 111 -3.58 14.01 -21.41
N LEU A 112 -3.47 14.26 -20.10
CA LEU A 112 -4.32 13.58 -19.13
C LEU A 112 -5.80 13.98 -19.24
N ALA A 113 -6.10 15.25 -19.49
CA ALA A 113 -7.47 15.71 -19.73
C ALA A 113 -8.06 15.01 -20.95
N ALA A 114 -7.32 14.98 -22.06
CA ALA A 114 -7.71 14.26 -23.28
C ALA A 114 -7.91 12.76 -23.03
N LEU A 115 -6.97 12.10 -22.34
CA LEU A 115 -7.07 10.68 -21.97
C LEU A 115 -8.31 10.39 -21.11
N LYS A 116 -8.79 11.38 -20.36
CA LYS A 116 -9.96 11.29 -19.48
C LYS A 116 -11.24 11.83 -20.09
N GLY A 117 -11.22 12.27 -21.35
CA GLY A 117 -12.39 12.87 -22.01
C GLY A 117 -12.87 14.15 -21.32
N LEU A 118 -11.96 14.89 -20.69
CA LEU A 118 -12.27 16.17 -20.06
C LEU A 118 -12.13 17.31 -21.09
N PRO A 119 -12.80 18.46 -20.85
CA PRO A 119 -12.59 19.65 -21.66
C PRO A 119 -11.12 20.07 -21.69
N GLU A 120 -10.70 20.66 -22.82
CA GLU A 120 -9.36 21.22 -22.95
C GLU A 120 -9.17 22.33 -21.89
N PRO A 121 -8.12 22.27 -21.06
CA PRO A 121 -7.87 23.32 -20.08
C PRO A 121 -7.60 24.67 -20.74
N ALA A 122 -8.35 25.70 -20.33
CA ALA A 122 -8.08 27.07 -20.74
C ALA A 122 -6.68 27.54 -20.29
N ALA A 123 -6.17 28.59 -20.97
CA ALA A 123 -4.91 29.23 -20.60
C ALA A 123 -4.92 29.63 -19.12
N ARG A 124 -3.86 29.26 -18.39
CA ARG A 124 -3.76 29.41 -16.94
C ARG A 124 -2.31 29.47 -16.49
N ASP A 125 -2.13 29.81 -15.22
CA ASP A 125 -0.86 29.69 -14.54
C ASP A 125 -0.56 28.21 -14.21
N TRP A 126 0.16 27.55 -15.11
CA TRP A 126 0.59 26.16 -14.95
C TRP A 126 1.58 25.98 -13.80
N GLN A 127 2.40 27.00 -13.51
CA GLN A 127 3.39 26.95 -12.44
C GLN A 127 2.70 26.98 -11.08
N ALA A 128 1.67 27.83 -10.93
CA ALA A 128 0.85 27.85 -9.72
C ALA A 128 0.11 26.52 -9.49
N LEU A 129 -0.42 25.89 -10.55
CA LEU A 129 -1.08 24.59 -10.44
C LEU A 129 -0.10 23.47 -10.05
N GLU A 130 1.11 23.45 -10.65
CA GLU A 130 2.15 22.47 -10.28
C GLU A 130 2.56 22.65 -8.81
N ALA A 131 2.77 23.91 -8.38
CA ALA A 131 3.08 24.23 -6.99
C ALA A 131 1.95 23.84 -6.03
N ALA A 132 0.69 23.99 -6.42
CA ALA A 132 -0.45 23.52 -5.64
C ALA A 132 -0.46 21.99 -5.49
N GLY A 133 -0.06 21.25 -6.53
CA GLY A 133 0.16 19.81 -6.48
C GLY A 133 1.21 19.40 -5.44
N TRP A 134 2.34 20.11 -5.37
CA TRP A 134 3.37 19.91 -4.35
C TRP A 134 2.89 20.24 -2.93
N LYS A 135 2.14 21.33 -2.76
CA LYS A 135 1.53 21.67 -1.47
C LYS A 135 0.57 20.57 -0.99
N ARG A 136 -0.27 20.05 -1.90
CA ARG A 136 -1.19 18.95 -1.58
C ARG A 136 -0.43 17.66 -1.27
N LEU A 137 0.70 17.38 -1.95
CA LEU A 137 1.55 16.26 -1.60
C LEU A 137 2.09 16.37 -0.17
N ALA A 138 2.55 17.55 0.25
CA ALA A 138 3.01 17.76 1.62
C ALA A 138 1.90 17.47 2.64
N MET A 139 0.66 17.90 2.37
CA MET A 139 -0.50 17.58 3.21
C MET A 139 -0.76 16.07 3.28
N VAL A 140 -0.76 15.39 2.12
CA VAL A 140 -0.93 13.92 2.08
C VAL A 140 0.17 13.22 2.88
N ARG A 141 1.43 13.65 2.74
CA ARG A 141 2.55 13.08 3.50
C ARG A 141 2.40 13.27 5.01
N ASN A 142 1.94 14.43 5.45
CA ASN A 142 1.66 14.67 6.87
C ASN A 142 0.57 13.74 7.40
N LEU A 143 -0.50 13.51 6.63
CA LEU A 143 -1.55 12.55 7.00
C LEU A 143 -1.03 11.10 7.01
N GLU A 144 -0.12 10.76 6.08
CA GLU A 144 0.52 9.45 6.05
C GLU A 144 1.40 9.18 7.28
N LEU A 145 1.96 10.20 7.93
CA LEU A 145 2.76 10.01 9.16
C LEU A 145 1.92 9.39 10.27
N VAL A 146 0.68 9.85 10.45
CA VAL A 146 -0.23 9.30 11.46
C VAL A 146 -0.56 7.84 11.12
N ARG A 147 -0.87 7.55 9.85
CA ARG A 147 -1.11 6.18 9.38
C ARG A 147 0.13 5.29 9.55
N ALA A 148 1.34 5.85 9.40
CA ALA A 148 2.59 5.12 9.47
C ALA A 148 2.80 4.45 10.84
N LEU A 149 2.30 5.05 11.92
CA LEU A 149 2.36 4.49 13.28
C LEU A 149 1.70 3.11 13.38
N PHE A 150 0.71 2.84 12.52
CA PHE A 150 -0.04 1.59 12.54
C PHE A 150 0.54 0.51 11.62
N ARG A 151 1.60 0.78 10.84
CA ARG A 151 2.18 -0.22 9.91
C ARG A 151 2.63 -1.48 10.64
N ARG A 152 3.51 -1.33 11.63
CA ARG A 152 4.07 -2.46 12.39
C ARG A 152 3.03 -3.12 13.30
N PRO A 153 2.19 -2.39 14.05
CA PRO A 153 1.09 -3.00 14.79
C PRO A 153 0.15 -3.83 13.91
N LEU A 154 -0.21 -3.33 12.73
CA LEU A 154 -1.08 -4.06 11.80
C LEU A 154 -0.37 -5.29 11.19
N GLU A 155 0.91 -5.17 10.83
CA GLU A 155 1.73 -6.30 10.41
C GLU A 155 1.77 -7.40 11.47
N LEU A 156 2.04 -7.01 12.73
CA LEU A 156 2.06 -7.92 13.87
C LEU A 156 0.72 -8.57 14.11
N TRP A 157 -0.40 -7.84 14.05
CA TRP A 157 -1.73 -8.42 14.19
C TRP A 157 -1.99 -9.50 13.13
N LEU A 158 -1.63 -9.23 11.87
CA LEU A 158 -1.78 -10.19 10.76
C LEU A 158 -0.87 -11.42 10.95
N LEU A 159 0.33 -11.23 11.49
CA LEU A 159 1.25 -12.34 11.78
C LEU A 159 0.77 -13.18 12.96
N LEU A 160 0.27 -12.54 14.02
CA LEU A 160 -0.28 -13.22 15.19
C LEU A 160 -1.49 -14.07 14.83
N ASP A 161 -2.38 -13.60 13.95
CA ASP A 161 -3.47 -14.43 13.43
C ASP A 161 -2.96 -15.72 12.76
N ARG A 162 -1.89 -15.63 11.97
CA ARG A 162 -1.26 -16.80 11.33
C ARG A 162 -0.59 -17.71 12.35
N CYS A 163 0.09 -17.15 13.35
CA CYS A 163 0.71 -17.91 14.42
C CYS A 163 -0.32 -18.68 15.23
N LEU A 164 -1.40 -18.00 15.67
CA LEU A 164 -2.49 -18.60 16.42
C LEU A 164 -3.18 -19.71 15.63
N TYR A 165 -3.42 -19.49 14.33
CA TYR A 165 -3.94 -20.55 13.46
C TYR A 165 -3.04 -21.79 13.46
N LEU A 166 -1.71 -21.62 13.32
CA LEU A 166 -0.78 -22.75 13.34
C LEU A 166 -0.76 -23.46 14.71
N VAL A 167 -0.85 -22.72 15.81
CA VAL A 167 -1.01 -23.31 17.15
C VAL A 167 -2.30 -24.14 17.23
N GLU A 168 -3.42 -23.64 16.71
CA GLU A 168 -4.68 -24.38 16.62
C GLU A 168 -4.56 -25.65 15.75
N GLN A 169 -3.62 -25.70 14.80
CA GLN A 169 -3.31 -26.89 13.99
C GLN A 169 -2.28 -27.84 14.65
N GLY A 170 -1.90 -27.58 15.91
CA GLY A 170 -1.00 -28.42 16.69
C GLY A 170 0.49 -28.13 16.52
N TYR A 171 0.86 -26.98 15.95
CA TYR A 171 2.26 -26.58 15.82
C TYR A 171 2.77 -25.87 17.07
N SER A 172 4.04 -26.10 17.42
CA SER A 172 4.84 -25.17 18.22
C SER A 172 5.32 -24.03 17.31
N VAL A 173 5.04 -22.79 17.68
CA VAL A 173 5.27 -21.62 16.80
C VAL A 173 6.20 -20.61 17.47
N ARG A 174 7.18 -20.10 16.71
CA ARG A 174 8.05 -18.98 17.07
C ARG A 174 7.90 -17.87 16.04
N LEU A 175 7.73 -16.64 16.51
CA LEU A 175 7.76 -15.42 15.69
C LEU A 175 8.99 -14.61 16.09
N GLY A 176 9.80 -14.23 15.10
CA GLY A 176 11.01 -13.45 15.37
C GLY A 176 11.46 -12.67 14.15
N GLU A 177 12.43 -11.78 14.36
CA GLU A 177 13.08 -11.04 13.28
C GLU A 177 14.15 -11.90 12.61
N PHE A 178 14.21 -11.90 11.28
CA PHE A 178 15.23 -12.63 10.51
C PHE A 178 16.28 -11.71 9.88
N CYS A 179 16.02 -10.40 9.83
CA CYS A 179 16.97 -9.40 9.34
C CYS A 179 16.70 -8.00 9.94
N PRO A 180 17.64 -7.04 9.81
CA PRO A 180 17.39 -5.65 10.16
C PRO A 180 16.31 -5.01 9.27
N THR A 181 15.53 -4.09 9.84
CA THR A 181 14.49 -3.34 9.12
C THR A 181 15.02 -2.49 7.96
N SER A 182 16.30 -2.09 8.02
CA SER A 182 16.99 -1.39 6.94
C SER A 182 17.13 -2.23 5.66
N LEU A 183 17.19 -3.57 5.79
CA LEU A 183 17.26 -4.49 4.66
C LEU A 183 15.87 -4.81 4.12
N SER A 184 14.90 -5.04 5.00
CA SER A 184 13.49 -5.19 4.65
C SER A 184 12.63 -4.74 5.82
N PRO A 185 11.65 -3.83 5.62
CA PRO A 185 10.73 -3.48 6.71
C PRO A 185 9.87 -4.67 7.15
N ARG A 186 9.63 -5.62 6.23
CA ARG A 186 8.97 -6.91 6.50
C ARG A 186 10.03 -7.92 6.86
N ASN A 187 10.53 -7.82 8.09
CA ASN A 187 11.65 -8.60 8.61
C ASN A 187 11.24 -9.72 9.57
N LEU A 188 9.95 -10.07 9.64
CA LEU A 188 9.45 -11.10 10.54
C LEU A 188 9.30 -12.46 9.87
N LEU A 189 9.66 -13.50 10.61
CA LEU A 189 9.61 -14.91 10.20
C LEU A 189 8.79 -15.71 11.22
N ILE A 190 7.83 -16.47 10.70
CA ILE A 190 7.11 -17.49 11.46
C ILE A 190 7.83 -18.82 11.25
N LEU A 191 8.28 -19.44 12.33
CA LEU A 191 8.76 -20.81 12.36
C LEU A 191 7.70 -21.66 13.08
N ALA A 192 7.28 -22.76 12.47
CA ALA A 192 6.31 -23.68 13.06
C ALA A 192 6.77 -25.12 12.89
N GLU A 193 6.65 -25.91 13.96
CA GLU A 193 7.06 -27.32 13.99
C GLU A 193 5.99 -28.18 14.65
N ARG A 194 5.73 -29.36 14.08
CA ARG A 194 4.78 -30.35 14.58
C ARG A 194 5.43 -31.74 14.54
N SER A 195 5.34 -32.42 15.69
CA SER A 195 5.83 -33.79 15.91
C SER A 195 5.05 -34.83 15.13
#